data_AF-A0A6B3EZ74-F1
#
_entry.id   AF-A0A6B3EZ74-F1
#
_cell.length_a   1.000
_cell.length_b   1.000
_cell.length_c   1.000
_cell.angle_alpha   90.00
_cell.angle_beta   90.00
_cell.angle_gamma   90.00
#
_symmetry.space_group_name_H-M   'P 1'
#
loop_
_entity.id
_entity.type
_entity.pdbx_description
1 polymer ?
#
loop_
_entity_poly.entity_id
_entity_poly.type
_entity_poly.pdbx_seq_one_letter_code
_entity_poly.pdbx_strand_id
1 'polypeptide(L)' 'MKVGVIGGTGRIGSRLIAHLQAAGHQGTALVRSTGVDVVSGEGLR' A
#
# COMPACT_ATOMS: atom_id res chain seq x y z
N MET A 1 -1.76 -9.25 9.83
CA MET A 1 -0.40 -8.71 9.60
C MET A 1 -0.48 -7.29 9.04
N LYS A 2 0.60 -6.49 9.08
CA LYS A 2 0.68 -5.19 8.39
C LYS A 2 1.37 -5.37 7.04
N VAL A 3 0.75 -4.87 5.98
CA VAL A 3 1.21 -5.04 4.59
C VAL A 3 1.15 -3.69 3.86
N GLY A 4 2.30 -3.23 3.38
CA GLY A 4 2.38 -2.08 2.48
C GLY A 4 2.19 -2.51 1.02
N VAL A 5 1.31 -1.82 0.29
CA VAL A 5 1.00 -2.11 -1.12
C VAL A 5 1.43 -0.93 -1.99
N ILE A 6 2.49 -1.12 -2.76
CA ILE A 6 2.96 -0.14 -3.76
C ILE A 6 1.92 -0.05 -4.88
N GLY A 7 1.51 1.17 -5.22
CA GLY A 7 0.41 1.38 -6.17
C GLY A 7 -0.97 0.98 -5.60
N GLY A 8 -1.12 1.02 -4.27
CA GLY A 8 -2.34 0.66 -3.54
C GLY A 8 -3.59 1.45 -3.92
N THR A 9 -3.45 2.59 -4.59
CA THR A 9 -4.58 3.39 -5.11
C THR A 9 -5.02 2.98 -6.53
N GLY A 10 -4.23 2.14 -7.22
CA GLY A 10 -4.53 1.67 -8.56
C GLY A 10 -5.63 0.59 -8.60
N ARG A 11 -6.02 0.16 -9.81
CA ARG A 11 -7.09 -0.84 -10.01
C ARG A 11 -6.81 -2.16 -9.28
N ILE A 12 -5.58 -2.64 -9.28
CA ILE A 12 -5.21 -3.90 -8.64
C ILE A 12 -4.93 -3.67 -7.15
N GLY A 13 -4.13 -2.66 -6.81
CA GLY A 13 -3.73 -2.37 -5.43
C GLY A 13 -4.92 -2.12 -4.49
N SER A 14 -5.95 -1.40 -4.94
CA SER A 14 -7.14 -1.12 -4.14
C SER A 14 -7.93 -2.40 -3.80
N ARG A 15 -8.07 -3.31 -4.77
CA ARG A 15 -8.70 -4.63 -4.56
C ARG A 15 -7.88 -5.51 -3.63
N LEU A 16 -6.55 -5.53 -3.80
CA LEU A 16 -5.66 -6.27 -2.92
C LEU A 16 -5.78 -5.81 -1.47
N ILE A 17 -5.78 -4.50 -1.22
CA ILE A 17 -5.98 -3.94 0.12
C ILE A 17 -7.32 -4.38 0.71
N ALA A 18 -8.41 -4.34 -0.08
CA ALA A 18 -9.72 -4.81 0.36
C ALA A 18 -9.70 -6.30 0.74
N HIS A 19 -9.03 -7.15 -0.05
CA HIS A 19 -8.87 -8.57 0.27
C HIS A 19 -8.02 -8.81 1.53
N LEU A 20 -6.94 -8.05 1.70
CA LEU A 20 -6.11 -8.10 2.92
C LEU A 20 -6.95 -7.74 4.16
N GLN A 21 -7.74 -6.67 4.08
CA GLN A 21 -8.63 -6.25 5.16
C GLN A 21 -9.69 -7.31 5.49
N ALA A 22 -10.31 -7.90 4.46
CA ALA A 22 -11.27 -9.00 4.65
C ALA A 22 -10.64 -10.25 5.31
N ALA A 23 -9.36 -10.50 5.07
CA ALA A 23 -8.60 -11.57 5.72
C ALA A 23 -8.09 -11.23 7.13
N GLY A 24 -8.48 -10.08 7.71
CA GLY A 24 -8.02 -9.63 9.03
C GLY A 24 -6.58 -9.09 9.02
N HIS A 25 -6.11 -8.60 7.87
CA HIS A 25 -4.81 -7.96 7.72
C HIS A 25 -4.95 -6.44 7.51
N GLN A 26 -3.95 -5.69 7.93
CA GLN A 26 -3.87 -4.26 7.72
C GLN A 26 -3.14 -3.97 6.42
N GLY A 27 -3.89 -3.67 5.35
CA GLY A 27 -3.34 -3.20 4.08
C GLY A 27 -3.25 -1.68 4.04
N THR A 28 -2.07 -1.14 3.73
CA THR A 28 -1.81 0.30 3.57
C THR A 28 -1.26 0.59 2.19
N ALA A 29 -1.82 1.58 1.48
CA ALA A 29 -1.27 2.00 0.20
C ALA A 29 0.03 2.79 0.40
N LEU A 30 1.07 2.42 -0.34
CA LEU A 30 2.33 3.17 -0.44
C LEU A 30 2.33 3.92 -1.77
N VAL A 31 2.13 5.24 -1.71
CA VAL A 31 2.08 6.13 -2.88
C VAL A 31 2.76 7.46 -2.58
N ARG A 32 3.26 8.14 -3.62
CA ARG A 32 3.93 9.44 -3.47
C ARG A 32 3.07 10.49 -2.80
N SER A 33 1.77 10.50 -3.07
CA SER A 33 0.82 11.43 -2.44
C SER A 33 0.66 11.22 -0.94
N THR A 34 1.08 10.08 -0.39
CA THR A 34 1.11 9.79 1.05
C THR A 34 2.54 9.82 1.61
N GLY A 35 3.49 10.43 0.88
CA GLY A 35 4.86 10.63 1.32
C GLY A 35 5.79 9.43 1.14
N VAL A 36 5.44 8.47 0.29
CA VAL A 36 6.30 7.31 -0.02
C VAL A 36 6.68 7.30 -1.50
N ASP A 37 7.97 7.52 -1.77
CA ASP A 37 8.55 7.36 -3.10
C ASP A 37 9.43 6.11 -3.13
N VAL A 38 8.96 5.11 -3.88
CA VAL A 38 9.62 3.80 -4.01
C VAL A 38 10.81 3.82 -4.97
N VAL A 39 10.95 4.87 -5.80
CA VAL A 39 12.07 5.01 -6.72
C VAL A 39 13.26 5.63 -6.00
N SER A 40 13.04 6.72 -5.25
CA SER A 40 14.10 7.36 -4.45
C SER A 40 14.35 6.67 -3.10
N GLY A 41 13.38 5.91 -2.60
CA GLY A 41 13.40 5.33 -1.25
C GLY A 41 12.92 6.30 -0.15
N GLU A 42 12.53 7.52 -0.51
CA GLU A 42 11.98 8.48 0.44
C GLU A 42 10.71 7.93 1.11
N GLY A 43 10.66 8.00 2.44
CA GLY A 43 9.51 7.54 3.22
C GLY A 43 9.43 6.03 3.49
N LEU A 44 10.40 5.21 3.05
CA LEU A 44 10.45 3.74 3.27
C LEU A 44 11.23 3.30 4.54
N ARG A 45 11.20 4.09 5.62
CA ARG A 45 11.93 3.77 6.87
C ARG A 45 11.27 2.69 7.72
#